data_AF-A0A328ECD4-F1
#
_entry.id   AF-A0A328ECD4-F1
#
_cell.length_a   1.000
_cell.length_b   1.000
_cell.length_c   1.000
_cell.angle_alpha   90.00
_cell.angle_beta   90.00
_cell.angle_gamma   90.00
#
_symmetry.space_group_name_H-M   'P 1'
#
loop_
_entity.id
_entity.type
_entity.pdbx_description
1 polymer ?
#
loop_
_entity_poly.entity_id
_entity_poly.type
_entity_poly.pdbx_seq_one_letter_code
_entity_poly.pdbx_strand_id
1 'polypeptide(L)'
;MKDIFEKGFDLGFPFEIYSFFVVGIIFLIFIFYLFLFKNKPKVEIKEVKKTEEKNIDFLIELEKLKNSDNFLEKSLHLFSLFLEKKSGNTEISKMSFSEFKNLNFDENFVNLFSKIYFLKYKENEIDASQIENIFQDLKDIFEKDL
;
A
#
# COMPACT_ATOMS: atom_id res chain seq x y z
N MET A 1 32.61 -20.08 62.49
CA MET A 1 31.49 -20.80 61.84
C MET A 1 30.33 -20.71 62.80
N LYS A 2 29.16 -20.27 62.30
CA LYS A 2 28.00 -19.71 63.01
C LYS A 2 28.24 -18.31 63.61
N ASP A 3 27.17 -17.51 63.64
CA ASP A 3 27.01 -16.17 64.25
C ASP A 3 26.88 -14.94 63.32
N ILE A 4 26.93 -15.10 61.99
CA ILE A 4 26.45 -14.03 61.06
C ILE A 4 25.17 -14.44 60.32
N PHE A 5 24.82 -15.72 60.34
CA PHE A 5 23.63 -16.26 59.67
C PHE A 5 22.36 -16.22 60.54
N GLU A 6 22.49 -16.01 61.85
CA GLU A 6 21.36 -16.08 62.79
C GLU A 6 20.61 -14.74 62.92
N LYS A 7 21.15 -13.65 62.35
CA LYS A 7 20.47 -12.33 62.28
C LYS A 7 19.81 -12.02 60.94
N GLY A 8 20.04 -12.85 59.91
CA GLY A 8 19.34 -12.74 58.62
C GLY A 8 18.01 -13.50 58.56
N PHE A 9 17.73 -14.31 59.58
CA PHE A 9 16.58 -15.23 59.63
C PHE A 9 15.40 -14.69 60.45
N ASP A 10 15.33 -13.37 60.63
CA ASP A 10 14.24 -12.67 61.36
C ASP A 10 13.52 -11.61 60.49
N LEU A 11 13.62 -11.74 59.16
CA LEU A 11 12.81 -11.00 58.16
C LEU A 11 12.15 -11.96 57.15
N GLY A 12 12.00 -13.23 57.53
CA GLY A 12 11.81 -14.38 56.64
C GLY A 12 10.38 -14.72 56.21
N PHE A 13 9.43 -13.78 56.14
CA PHE A 13 8.07 -14.15 55.69
C PHE A 13 7.34 -13.22 54.70
N PRO A 14 7.67 -11.92 54.52
CA PRO A 14 7.09 -11.17 53.40
C PRO A 14 7.89 -11.34 52.10
N PHE A 15 9.22 -11.37 52.14
CA PHE A 15 10.06 -11.23 50.94
C PHE A 15 9.97 -12.43 49.99
N GLU A 16 9.92 -13.65 50.52
CA GLU A 16 9.80 -14.87 49.70
C GLU A 16 8.43 -14.98 49.01
N ILE A 17 7.35 -14.61 49.71
CA ILE A 17 5.99 -14.61 49.15
C ILE A 17 5.88 -13.56 48.06
N TYR A 18 6.35 -12.32 48.30
CA TYR A 18 6.36 -11.27 47.28
C TYR A 18 7.22 -11.65 46.08
N SER A 19 8.37 -12.29 46.29
CA SER A 19 9.22 -12.81 45.21
C SER A 19 8.51 -13.88 44.39
N PHE A 20 7.76 -14.79 45.02
CA PHE A 20 6.96 -15.80 44.31
C PHE A 20 5.86 -15.16 43.44
N PHE A 21 5.14 -14.16 43.96
CA PHE A 21 4.14 -13.44 43.19
C PHE A 21 4.73 -12.64 42.02
N VAL A 22 5.87 -11.97 42.22
CA VAL A 22 6.56 -11.23 41.16
C VAL A 22 7.02 -12.16 40.05
N VAL A 23 7.63 -13.30 40.39
CA VAL A 23 8.05 -14.31 39.40
C VAL A 23 6.84 -14.90 38.66
N GLY A 24 5.74 -15.16 39.37
CA GLY A 24 4.49 -15.63 38.77
C GLY A 24 3.89 -14.64 37.77
N ILE A 25 3.89 -13.34 38.08
CA ILE A 25 3.39 -12.30 37.17
C ILE A 25 4.26 -12.21 35.91
N ILE A 26 5.59 -12.24 36.06
CA ILE A 26 6.51 -12.23 34.91
C ILE A 26 6.27 -13.45 34.01
N PHE A 27 6.04 -14.62 34.60
CA PHE A 27 5.74 -15.84 33.86
C PHE A 27 4.41 -15.75 33.09
N LEU A 28 3.37 -15.18 33.70
CA LEU A 28 2.08 -14.95 33.02
C LEU A 28 2.20 -13.97 31.85
N ILE A 29 2.97 -12.89 32.01
CA ILE A 29 3.25 -11.94 30.93
C ILE A 29 3.97 -12.67 29.78
N PHE A 30 4.96 -13.50 30.09
CA PHE A 30 5.68 -14.26 29.08
C PHE A 30 4.77 -15.23 28.29
N ILE A 31 3.88 -15.96 28.98
CA ILE A 31 2.89 -16.81 28.33
C ILE A 31 1.95 -15.99 27.43
N PHE A 32 1.51 -14.83 27.90
CA PHE A 32 0.65 -13.94 27.12
C PHE A 32 1.33 -13.45 25.84
N TYR A 33 2.60 -13.06 25.93
CA TYR A 33 3.40 -12.71 24.74
C TYR A 33 3.55 -13.89 23.77
N LEU A 34 3.82 -15.10 24.27
CA LEU A 34 3.89 -16.30 23.42
C LEU A 34 2.56 -16.60 22.74
N PHE A 35 1.43 -16.41 23.44
CA PHE A 35 0.10 -16.56 22.88
C PHE A 35 -0.17 -15.55 21.76
N LEU A 36 0.18 -14.27 21.96
CA LEU A 36 0.08 -13.25 20.92
C LEU A 36 0.96 -13.58 19.71
N PHE A 37 2.18 -14.09 19.90
CA PHE A 37 3.06 -14.46 18.78
C PHE A 37 2.60 -15.73 18.03
N LYS A 38 2.05 -16.72 18.73
CA LYS A 38 1.48 -17.92 18.08
C LYS A 38 0.18 -17.63 17.33
N ASN A 39 -0.62 -16.69 17.83
CA ASN A 39 -1.91 -16.33 17.23
C ASN A 39 -1.86 -15.06 16.40
N LYS A 40 -0.68 -14.48 16.16
CA LYS A 40 -0.52 -13.49 15.10
C LYS A 40 -0.99 -14.16 13.81
N PRO A 41 -1.98 -13.60 13.09
CA PRO A 41 -2.26 -14.07 11.75
C PRO A 41 -0.93 -14.00 11.02
N LYS A 42 -0.48 -15.13 10.46
CA LYS A 42 0.58 -15.09 9.46
C LYS A 42 0.07 -14.11 8.43
N VAL A 43 0.62 -12.90 8.43
CA VAL A 43 0.47 -12.01 7.30
C VAL A 43 1.12 -12.81 6.19
N GLU A 44 0.31 -13.51 5.41
CA GLU A 44 0.73 -14.02 4.13
C GLU A 44 1.24 -12.77 3.42
N ILE A 45 2.58 -12.65 3.39
CA ILE A 45 3.22 -11.90 2.34
C ILE A 45 2.72 -12.63 1.12
N LYS A 46 1.63 -12.12 0.52
CA LYS A 46 1.24 -12.51 -0.81
C LYS A 46 2.48 -12.22 -1.60
N GLU A 47 3.23 -13.26 -1.94
CA GLU A 47 4.12 -13.20 -3.09
C GLU A 47 3.24 -12.60 -4.16
N VAL A 48 3.56 -11.36 -4.52
CA VAL A 48 2.98 -10.69 -5.67
C VAL A 48 3.32 -11.67 -6.78
N LYS A 49 2.36 -12.51 -7.15
CA LYS A 49 2.41 -13.31 -8.36
C LYS A 49 2.83 -12.28 -9.39
N LYS A 50 4.05 -12.40 -9.92
CA LYS A 50 4.45 -11.69 -11.12
C LYS A 50 3.33 -12.02 -12.11
N THR A 51 2.42 -11.07 -12.25
CA THR A 51 1.44 -11.10 -13.31
C THR A 51 2.28 -11.27 -14.54
N GLU A 52 2.07 -12.36 -15.28
CA GLU A 52 2.70 -12.55 -16.58
C GLU A 52 2.63 -11.20 -17.29
N GLU A 53 3.78 -10.64 -17.63
CA GLU A 53 3.90 -9.41 -18.40
C GLU A 53 3.20 -9.67 -19.73
N LYS A 54 1.88 -9.47 -19.76
CA LYS A 54 1.21 -9.16 -21.02
C LYS A 54 1.92 -7.92 -21.50
N ASN A 55 2.64 -8.06 -22.60
CA ASN A 55 3.24 -6.93 -23.27
C ASN A 55 2.07 -6.11 -23.85
N ILE A 56 1.55 -5.19 -23.03
CA ILE A 56 0.44 -4.33 -23.40
C ILE A 56 0.98 -3.32 -24.40
N ASP A 57 0.37 -3.27 -25.57
CA ASP A 57 0.53 -2.17 -26.51
C ASP A 57 -0.45 -1.06 -26.11
N PHE A 58 0.07 -0.04 -25.44
CA PHE A 58 -0.74 1.04 -24.88
C PHE A 58 -1.45 1.87 -25.94
N LEU A 59 -0.89 1.97 -27.15
CA LEU A 59 -1.52 2.71 -28.25
C LEU A 59 -2.73 1.95 -28.80
N ILE A 60 -2.59 0.64 -29.00
CA ILE A 60 -3.69 -0.21 -29.43
C ILE A 60 -4.81 -0.24 -28.38
N GLU A 61 -4.46 -0.36 -27.10
CA GLU A 61 -5.46 -0.32 -26.04
C GLU A 61 -6.15 1.05 -25.95
N LEU A 62 -5.42 2.16 -26.10
CA LEU A 62 -6.00 3.50 -26.10
C LEU A 62 -7.01 3.70 -27.24
N GLU A 63 -6.69 3.26 -28.46
CA GLU A 63 -7.60 3.34 -29.62
C GLU A 63 -8.93 2.59 -29.37
N LYS A 64 -8.89 1.45 -28.68
CA LYS A 64 -10.10 0.72 -28.31
C LYS A 64 -10.99 1.49 -27.34
N LEU A 65 -10.43 2.43 -26.58
CA LEU A 65 -11.17 3.23 -25.60
C LEU A 65 -11.97 4.37 -26.23
N LYS A 66 -11.60 4.83 -27.43
CA LYS A 66 -12.13 6.08 -28.03
C LYS A 66 -13.66 6.18 -28.04
N ASN A 67 -14.34 5.05 -28.24
CA ASN A 67 -15.80 4.97 -28.32
C ASN A 67 -16.44 4.28 -27.09
N SER A 68 -15.74 4.23 -25.96
CA SER A 68 -16.24 3.54 -24.76
C SER A 68 -17.04 4.46 -23.85
N ASP A 69 -18.17 3.95 -23.34
CA ASP A 69 -19.02 4.66 -22.36
C ASP A 69 -18.29 5.08 -21.07
N ASN A 70 -17.27 4.31 -20.66
CA ASN A 70 -16.42 4.59 -19.50
C ASN A 70 -15.02 5.06 -19.90
N PHE A 71 -14.91 5.91 -20.93
CA PHE A 71 -13.63 6.38 -21.46
C PHE A 71 -12.66 6.84 -20.36
N LEU A 72 -13.09 7.73 -19.46
CA LEU A 72 -12.19 8.28 -18.43
C LEU A 72 -11.68 7.25 -17.44
N GLU A 73 -12.54 6.35 -16.97
CA GLU A 73 -12.14 5.31 -16.03
C GLU A 73 -11.13 4.36 -16.66
N LYS A 74 -11.39 3.94 -17.90
CA LYS A 74 -10.49 3.05 -18.64
C LYS A 74 -9.18 3.76 -19.00
N SER A 75 -9.23 5.03 -19.38
CA SER A 75 -8.06 5.86 -19.68
C SER A 75 -7.20 6.07 -18.44
N LEU A 76 -7.81 6.34 -17.28
CA LEU A 76 -7.08 6.45 -16.01
C LEU A 76 -6.40 5.12 -15.66
N HIS A 77 -7.11 4.00 -15.81
CA HIS A 77 -6.56 2.68 -15.54
C HIS A 77 -5.39 2.34 -16.49
N LEU A 78 -5.57 2.56 -17.79
CA LEU A 78 -4.52 2.33 -18.80
C LEU A 78 -3.30 3.20 -18.52
N PHE A 79 -3.51 4.46 -18.14
CA PHE A 79 -2.44 5.36 -17.79
C PHE A 79 -1.72 4.95 -16.50
N SER A 80 -2.44 4.48 -15.47
CA SER A 80 -1.81 3.87 -14.30
C SER A 80 -0.90 2.72 -14.70
N LEU A 81 -1.39 1.76 -15.50
CA LEU A 81 -0.59 0.60 -15.96
C LEU A 81 0.67 1.02 -16.73
N PHE A 82 0.57 2.07 -17.55
CA PHE A 82 1.73 2.63 -18.24
C PHE A 82 2.78 3.16 -17.24
N LEU A 83 2.34 3.92 -16.22
CA LEU A 83 3.24 4.44 -15.19
C LEU A 83 3.83 3.32 -14.31
N GLU A 84 3.09 2.24 -14.05
CA GLU A 84 3.61 1.05 -13.37
C GLU A 84 4.75 0.42 -14.17
N LYS A 85 4.56 0.27 -15.49
CA LYS A 85 5.60 -0.25 -16.39
C LYS A 85 6.83 0.66 -16.42
N LYS A 86 6.64 1.98 -16.47
CA LYS A 86 7.73 2.97 -16.51
C LYS A 86 8.53 3.04 -15.21
N SER A 87 7.85 2.98 -14.06
CA SER A 87 8.48 3.16 -12.74
C SER A 87 8.90 1.86 -12.06
N GLY A 88 8.39 0.71 -12.49
CA GLY A 88 8.52 -0.57 -11.79
C GLY A 88 7.65 -0.68 -10.52
N ASN A 89 6.85 0.34 -10.20
CA ASN A 89 5.93 0.31 -9.06
C ASN A 89 4.59 -0.29 -9.50
N THR A 90 4.31 -1.54 -9.13
CA THR A 90 3.11 -2.31 -9.56
C THR A 90 1.81 -1.97 -8.82
N GLU A 91 1.79 -0.90 -8.02
CA GLU A 91 0.63 -0.56 -7.18
C GLU A 91 -0.09 0.73 -7.59
N ILE A 92 0.41 1.47 -8.58
CA ILE A 92 -0.15 2.77 -8.99
C ILE A 92 -1.63 2.67 -9.38
N SER A 93 -2.05 1.59 -10.04
CA SER A 93 -3.45 1.32 -10.41
C SER A 93 -4.39 1.17 -9.22
N LYS A 94 -3.87 0.94 -8.02
CA LYS A 94 -4.63 0.74 -6.78
C LYS A 94 -4.53 1.92 -5.81
N MET A 95 -3.64 2.87 -6.09
CA MET A 95 -3.41 4.02 -5.22
C MET A 95 -4.54 5.05 -5.33
N SER A 96 -4.80 5.72 -4.22
CA SER A 96 -5.57 6.97 -4.20
C SER A 96 -4.81 8.09 -4.92
N PHE A 97 -5.53 9.13 -5.34
CA PHE A 97 -4.92 10.31 -5.94
C PHE A 97 -3.88 10.97 -5.01
N SER A 98 -4.15 11.03 -3.70
CA SER A 98 -3.22 11.57 -2.71
C SER A 98 -1.93 10.77 -2.62
N GLU A 99 -2.00 9.44 -2.72
CA GLU A 99 -0.82 8.58 -2.72
C GLU A 99 -0.03 8.75 -4.01
N PHE A 100 -0.72 8.75 -5.15
CA PHE A 100 -0.12 8.97 -6.47
C PHE A 100 0.65 10.30 -6.56
N LYS A 101 0.07 11.40 -6.05
CA LYS A 101 0.67 12.74 -6.10
C LYS A 101 2.01 12.82 -5.34
N ASN A 102 2.23 11.95 -4.36
CA ASN A 102 3.47 11.90 -3.59
C ASN A 102 4.57 11.08 -4.28
N LEU A 103 4.29 10.44 -5.42
CA LEU A 103 5.28 9.72 -6.20
C LEU A 103 6.18 10.71 -6.96
N ASN A 104 7.44 10.31 -7.15
CA ASN A 104 8.43 11.13 -7.87
C ASN A 104 8.30 10.96 -9.40
N PHE A 105 7.16 11.39 -9.95
CA PHE A 105 6.91 11.45 -11.38
C PHE A 105 7.13 12.84 -11.96
N ASP A 106 7.41 12.91 -13.26
CA ASP A 106 7.42 14.17 -13.99
C ASP A 106 6.08 14.89 -13.85
N GLU A 107 6.15 16.22 -13.74
CA GLU A 107 4.98 17.08 -13.52
C GLU A 107 3.90 16.89 -14.61
N ASN A 108 4.33 16.61 -15.85
CA ASN A 108 3.43 16.32 -16.97
C ASN A 108 2.54 15.09 -16.70
N PHE A 109 3.09 14.01 -16.14
CA PHE A 109 2.31 12.82 -15.79
C PHE A 109 1.34 13.10 -14.65
N VAL A 110 1.80 13.82 -13.63
CA VAL A 110 0.97 14.18 -12.49
C VAL A 110 -0.20 15.05 -12.92
N ASN A 111 0.04 16.02 -13.79
CA ASN A 111 -0.97 16.92 -14.32
C ASN A 111 -2.01 16.18 -15.17
N LEU A 112 -1.59 15.30 -16.08
CA LEU A 112 -2.52 14.53 -16.89
C LEU A 112 -3.35 13.56 -16.04
N PHE A 113 -2.72 12.87 -15.09
CA PHE A 113 -3.42 11.97 -14.18
C PHE A 113 -4.49 12.73 -13.39
N SER A 114 -4.12 13.88 -12.83
CA SER A 114 -5.02 14.76 -12.08
C SER A 114 -6.20 15.20 -12.95
N LYS A 115 -5.93 15.65 -14.18
CA LYS A 115 -6.95 16.08 -15.15
C LYS A 115 -7.98 14.98 -15.39
N ILE A 116 -7.53 13.76 -15.70
CA ILE A 116 -8.42 12.62 -15.97
C ILE A 116 -9.20 12.25 -14.70
N TYR A 117 -8.51 12.16 -13.56
CA TYR A 117 -9.11 11.81 -12.27
C TYR A 117 -10.23 12.79 -11.88
N PHE A 118 -9.97 14.09 -11.89
CA PHE A 118 -10.99 15.07 -11.50
C PHE A 118 -12.14 15.14 -12.48
N LEU A 119 -11.90 14.95 -13.78
CA LEU A 119 -12.97 14.88 -14.77
C LEU A 119 -13.87 13.66 -14.55
N LYS A 120 -13.31 12.51 -14.14
CA LYS A 120 -14.10 11.30 -13.83
C LYS A 120 -15.15 11.55 -12.73
N TYR A 121 -14.81 12.36 -11.74
CA TYR A 121 -15.68 12.65 -10.59
C TYR A 121 -16.46 13.96 -10.71
N LYS A 122 -16.42 14.62 -11.87
CA LYS A 122 -17.20 15.82 -12.11
C LYS A 122 -18.67 15.43 -12.31
N GLU A 123 -19.59 16.13 -11.66
CA GLU A 123 -21.04 15.86 -11.76
C GLU A 123 -21.65 16.19 -13.13
N ASN A 124 -20.96 17.01 -13.93
CA ASN A 124 -21.43 17.42 -15.25
C ASN A 124 -21.01 16.43 -16.33
N GLU A 125 -21.84 16.28 -17.36
CA GLU A 125 -21.46 15.59 -18.59
C GLU A 125 -20.19 16.21 -19.19
N ILE A 126 -19.35 15.34 -19.70
CA ILE A 126 -18.05 15.68 -20.27
C ILE A 126 -18.24 15.90 -21.76
N ASP A 127 -17.78 17.05 -22.22
CA ASP A 127 -17.83 17.39 -23.63
C ASP A 127 -16.88 16.50 -24.45
N ALA A 128 -17.30 16.16 -25.67
CA ALA A 128 -16.50 15.43 -26.66
C ALA A 128 -15.14 16.10 -26.93
N SER A 129 -15.04 17.44 -26.89
CA SER A 129 -13.73 18.10 -27.01
C SER A 129 -12.79 17.74 -25.86
N GLN A 130 -13.30 17.62 -24.64
CA GLN A 130 -12.48 17.24 -23.48
C GLN A 130 -11.99 15.78 -23.59
N ILE A 131 -12.85 14.89 -24.10
CA ILE A 131 -12.50 13.50 -24.39
C ILE A 131 -11.38 13.42 -25.43
N GLU A 132 -11.53 14.11 -26.56
CA GLU A 132 -10.52 14.10 -27.63
C GLU A 132 -9.19 14.69 -27.14
N ASN A 133 -9.22 15.76 -26.34
CA ASN A 133 -8.02 16.34 -25.75
C ASN A 133 -7.28 15.34 -24.84
N ILE A 134 -8.00 14.60 -23.99
CA ILE A 134 -7.40 13.58 -23.12
C ILE A 134 -6.83 12.44 -23.95
N PHE A 135 -7.56 12.01 -24.98
CA PHE A 135 -7.11 10.97 -25.89
C PHE A 135 -5.77 11.36 -26.54
N GLN A 136 -5.68 12.59 -27.05
CA GLN A 136 -4.47 13.07 -27.69
C GLN A 136 -3.32 13.26 -26.68
N ASP A 137 -3.58 13.80 -25.49
CA ASP A 137 -2.57 13.94 -24.44
C ASP A 137 -1.97 12.56 -24.05
N LEU A 138 -2.81 11.53 -23.92
CA LEU A 138 -2.37 10.16 -23.62
C LEU A 138 -1.58 9.56 -24.78
N LYS A 139 -2.05 9.74 -26.01
CA LYS A 139 -1.38 9.27 -27.22
C LYS A 139 0.02 9.86 -27.34
N ASP A 140 0.14 11.17 -27.18
CA ASP A 140 1.42 11.88 -27.24
C ASP A 140 2.41 11.39 -26.18
N ILE A 141 1.93 11.06 -24.97
CA ILE A 141 2.76 10.49 -23.91
C ILE A 141 3.20 9.08 -24.25
N PHE A 142 2.28 8.23 -24.69
CA PHE A 142 2.61 6.85 -25.05
C PHE A 142 3.60 6.79 -26.21
N GLU A 143 3.46 7.64 -27.22
CA GLU A 143 4.38 7.69 -28.37
C GLU A 143 5.79 8.20 -28.02
N LYS A 144 5.92 9.13 -27.07
CA LYS A 144 7.22 9.72 -26.70
C LYS A 144 8.08 8.84 -25.80
N ASP A 145 7.45 7.95 -25.04
CA ASP A 145 8.08 7.16 -23.98
C ASP A 145 8.04 5.64 -24.24
N LEU A 146 7.68 5.22 -25.46
CA LEU A 146 7.81 3.86 -26.01
C LEU A 146 9.16 3.70 -26.73
#